data_AF-A0A3M5ZT72-F1
#
_entry.id   AF-A0A3M5ZT72-F1
#
_cell.length_a   1.000
_cell.length_b   1.000
_cell.length_c   1.000
_cell.angle_alpha   90.00
_cell.angle_beta   90.00
_cell.angle_gamma   90.00
#
_symmetry.space_group_name_H-M   'P 1'
#
loop_
_entity.id
_entity.type
_entity.pdbx_description
1 polymer ?
#
loop_
_entity_poly.entity_id
_entity_poly.type
_entity_poly.pdbx_seq_one_letter_code
_entity_poly.pdbx_strand_id
1 'polypeptide(L)'
;ENAFRKLETVLKAFPHDNPDCVLEALELDIFGFSRGAASARHLANEILKQRAGMLEPILQSRKVRLSEHFSWRNGSVQLKVIGLFDTVAAIGSFRDMGNTRDASNRRVNLYLPPGCAQQVLHLVVRDESRRNFALNSVLPEWPKEIVLPGAHSDIGGGYPPQMEESVLLTRPQSSLVNRDSPCEAAPCWKNAQALLRRR
;
A
#
# COMPACT_ATOMS: atom_id res chain seq x y z
N GLU A 1 -11.74 7.18 4.52
CA GLU A 1 -12.80 8.17 4.18
C GLU A 1 -13.10 8.28 2.68
N ASN A 2 -12.12 8.55 1.81
CA ASN A 2 -12.41 8.76 0.39
C ASN A 2 -13.00 7.53 -0.35
N ALA A 3 -12.62 6.31 0.01
CA ALA A 3 -13.14 5.10 -0.65
C ALA A 3 -14.65 4.88 -0.41
N PHE A 4 -15.10 5.00 0.85
CA PHE A 4 -16.52 4.88 1.20
C PHE A 4 -17.37 5.97 0.56
N ARG A 5 -16.86 7.20 0.46
CA ARG A 5 -17.55 8.28 -0.27
C ARG A 5 -17.72 7.95 -1.75
N LYS A 6 -16.69 7.41 -2.41
CA LYS A 6 -16.79 6.98 -3.81
C LYS A 6 -17.80 5.84 -3.97
N LEU A 7 -17.76 4.85 -3.08
CA LEU A 7 -18.72 3.73 -3.08
C LEU A 7 -20.15 4.24 -2.89
N GLU A 8 -20.36 5.17 -1.96
CA GLU A 8 -21.65 5.83 -1.77
C GLU A 8 -22.12 6.55 -3.04
N THR A 9 -21.25 7.29 -3.73
CA THR A 9 -21.59 7.95 -4.99
C THR A 9 -22.01 6.94 -6.07
N VAL A 10 -21.26 5.85 -6.23
CA VAL A 10 -21.59 4.81 -7.22
C VAL A 10 -22.90 4.11 -6.88
N LEU A 11 -23.10 3.72 -5.61
CA LEU A 11 -24.34 3.10 -5.16
C LEU A 11 -25.54 4.04 -5.35
N LYS A 12 -25.38 5.35 -5.16
CA LYS A 12 -26.44 6.33 -5.43
C LYS A 12 -26.83 6.43 -6.90
N ALA A 13 -25.87 6.29 -7.81
CA ALA A 13 -26.12 6.35 -9.25
C ALA A 13 -26.75 5.05 -9.78
N PHE A 14 -26.46 3.91 -9.13
CA PHE A 14 -26.87 2.59 -9.60
C PHE A 14 -28.37 2.44 -9.94
N PRO A 15 -29.34 2.88 -9.12
CA PRO A 15 -30.76 2.77 -9.46
C PRO A 15 -31.21 3.73 -10.55
N HIS A 16 -30.48 4.82 -10.80
CA HIS A 16 -30.77 5.69 -11.93
C HIS A 16 -30.48 4.98 -13.25
N ASP A 17 -29.35 4.27 -13.29
CA ASP A 17 -28.92 3.49 -14.45
C ASP A 17 -29.68 2.14 -14.55
N ASN A 18 -30.23 1.65 -13.44
CA ASN A 18 -30.87 0.33 -13.32
C ASN A 18 -32.17 0.38 -12.47
N PRO A 19 -33.27 0.99 -12.97
CA PRO A 19 -34.46 1.31 -12.17
C PRO A 19 -35.23 0.09 -11.63
N ASP A 20 -35.21 -1.02 -12.37
CA ASP A 20 -35.95 -2.24 -12.03
C ASP A 20 -35.06 -3.30 -11.34
N CYS A 21 -33.80 -2.98 -11.09
CA CYS A 21 -32.87 -3.91 -10.48
C CYS A 21 -32.85 -3.78 -8.96
N VAL A 22 -32.62 -4.91 -8.30
CA VAL A 22 -32.33 -4.99 -6.86
C VAL A 22 -30.90 -5.50 -6.68
N LEU A 23 -30.22 -4.98 -5.67
CA LEU A 23 -28.89 -5.44 -5.32
C LEU A 23 -29.01 -6.73 -4.49
N GLU A 24 -28.67 -7.86 -5.10
CA GLU A 24 -28.65 -9.17 -4.42
C GLU A 24 -27.35 -9.39 -3.63
N ALA A 25 -26.22 -8.99 -4.22
CA ALA A 25 -24.91 -9.06 -3.59
C ALA A 25 -24.02 -7.89 -4.03
N LEU A 26 -23.09 -7.52 -3.15
CA LEU A 26 -22.04 -6.54 -3.36
C LEU A 26 -20.69 -7.26 -3.27
N GLU A 27 -20.12 -7.53 -4.42
CA GLU A 27 -18.78 -8.09 -4.53
C GLU A 27 -17.76 -6.97 -4.74
N LEU A 28 -16.66 -7.03 -3.98
CA LEU A 28 -15.65 -5.98 -3.96
C LEU A 28 -14.27 -6.54 -4.25
N ASP A 29 -13.64 -5.96 -5.26
CA ASP A 29 -12.22 -6.13 -5.53
C ASP A 29 -11.46 -4.88 -5.10
N ILE A 30 -10.48 -5.06 -4.23
CA ILE A 30 -9.72 -3.95 -3.63
C ILE A 30 -8.27 -4.04 -4.09
N PHE A 31 -7.84 -2.98 -4.76
CA PHE A 31 -6.46 -2.84 -5.21
C PHE A 31 -5.77 -1.67 -4.55
N GLY A 32 -4.47 -1.82 -4.28
CA GLY A 32 -3.68 -0.72 -3.77
C GLY A 32 -2.18 -0.92 -3.96
N PHE A 33 -1.50 0.17 -4.28
CA PHE A 33 -0.04 0.23 -4.38
C PHE A 33 0.54 1.07 -3.24
N SER A 34 1.65 0.65 -2.62
CA SER A 34 2.38 1.40 -1.60
C SER A 34 1.48 1.77 -0.41
N ARG A 35 1.32 3.07 -0.12
CA ARG A 35 0.35 3.61 0.86
C ARG A 35 -1.11 3.32 0.47
N GLY A 36 -1.39 3.20 -0.82
CA GLY A 36 -2.67 2.73 -1.33
C GLY A 36 -2.94 1.27 -0.95
N ALA A 37 -1.91 0.42 -0.92
CA ALA A 37 -2.03 -0.96 -0.43
C ALA A 37 -2.36 -1.02 1.07
N ALA A 38 -1.74 -0.14 1.86
CA ALA A 38 -2.09 0.01 3.27
C ALA A 38 -3.54 0.51 3.45
N SER A 39 -3.99 1.42 2.59
CA SER A 39 -5.38 1.90 2.57
C SER A 39 -6.36 0.81 2.13
N ALA A 40 -5.97 -0.05 1.19
CA ALA A 40 -6.75 -1.22 0.75
C ALA A 40 -6.95 -2.21 1.89
N ARG A 41 -5.88 -2.54 2.63
CA ARG A 41 -5.96 -3.39 3.83
C ARG A 41 -6.86 -2.77 4.90
N HIS A 42 -6.72 -1.47 5.15
CA HIS A 42 -7.59 -0.77 6.08
C HIS A 42 -9.06 -0.78 5.62
N LEU A 43 -9.33 -0.57 4.33
CA LEU A 43 -10.67 -0.64 3.77
C LEU A 43 -11.29 -2.04 3.95
N ALA A 44 -10.51 -3.10 3.65
CA ALA A 44 -10.93 -4.47 3.88
C ALA A 44 -11.31 -4.68 5.37
N ASN A 45 -10.45 -4.25 6.29
CA ASN A 45 -10.72 -4.32 7.72
C ASN A 45 -11.96 -3.53 8.16
N GLU A 46 -12.23 -2.36 7.56
CA GLU A 46 -13.47 -1.61 7.83
C GLU A 46 -14.72 -2.33 7.31
N ILE A 47 -14.63 -3.05 6.18
CA ILE A 47 -15.73 -3.86 5.64
C ILE A 47 -15.97 -5.09 6.51
N LEU A 48 -14.91 -5.71 7.04
CA LEU A 48 -15.01 -6.85 7.96
C LEU A 48 -15.70 -6.51 9.29
N LYS A 49 -15.83 -5.23 9.66
CA LYS A 49 -16.65 -4.80 10.81
C LYS A 49 -18.16 -4.91 10.57
N GLN A 50 -18.58 -5.17 9.33
CA GLN A 50 -19.98 -5.39 8.95
C GLN A 50 -20.90 -4.27 9.46
N ARG A 51 -21.85 -4.60 10.35
CA ARG A 51 -22.81 -3.66 10.95
C ARG A 51 -22.18 -2.54 11.76
N ALA A 52 -20.98 -2.74 12.30
CA ALA A 52 -20.22 -1.72 13.03
C ALA A 52 -19.29 -0.92 12.10
N GLY A 53 -19.23 -1.27 10.82
CA GLY A 53 -18.38 -0.63 9.83
C GLY A 53 -19.05 0.57 9.14
N MET A 54 -18.23 1.33 8.42
CA MET A 54 -18.70 2.50 7.66
C MET A 54 -19.56 2.16 6.43
N LEU A 55 -19.63 0.88 6.03
CA LEU A 55 -20.46 0.45 4.90
C LEU A 55 -21.95 0.37 5.25
N GLU A 56 -22.28 0.01 6.49
CA GLU A 56 -23.67 -0.21 6.90
C GLU A 56 -24.56 1.03 6.73
N PRO A 57 -24.16 2.25 7.16
CA PRO A 57 -24.98 3.44 6.94
C PRO A 57 -25.20 3.76 5.46
N ILE A 58 -24.26 3.40 4.58
CA ILE A 58 -24.36 3.63 3.14
C ILE A 58 -25.41 2.70 2.54
N LEU A 59 -25.39 1.41 2.89
CA LEU A 59 -26.36 0.42 2.45
C LEU A 59 -27.77 0.72 2.99
N GLN A 60 -27.87 1.20 4.23
CA GLN A 60 -29.15 1.57 4.85
C GLN A 60 -29.72 2.92 4.37
N SER A 61 -28.98 3.69 3.56
CA SER A 61 -29.40 5.03 3.13
C SER A 61 -30.68 5.06 2.28
N ARG A 62 -31.31 3.91 1.99
CA ARG A 62 -32.49 3.69 1.13
C ARG A 62 -32.32 4.21 -0.30
N LYS A 63 -31.10 4.58 -0.69
CA LYS A 63 -30.78 5.05 -2.04
C LYS A 63 -30.56 3.90 -3.02
N VAL A 64 -30.35 2.69 -2.52
CA VAL A 64 -30.28 1.45 -3.31
C VAL A 64 -31.37 0.51 -2.83
N ARG A 65 -32.08 -0.12 -3.77
CA ARG A 65 -33.02 -1.20 -3.47
C ARG A 65 -32.21 -2.48 -3.23
N LEU A 66 -32.17 -2.92 -1.99
CA LEU A 66 -31.53 -4.19 -1.62
C LEU A 66 -32.56 -5.33 -1.73
N SER A 67 -32.11 -6.51 -2.14
CA SER A 67 -32.94 -7.73 -2.11
C SER A 67 -33.39 -8.07 -0.69
N GLU A 68 -34.53 -8.75 -0.52
CA GLU A 68 -35.04 -9.19 0.79
C GLU A 68 -34.05 -10.12 1.53
N HIS A 69 -33.23 -10.84 0.78
CA HIS A 69 -32.21 -11.75 1.31
C HIS A 69 -30.86 -11.07 1.52
N PHE A 70 -30.73 -9.77 1.21
CA PHE A 70 -29.48 -9.05 1.35
C PHE A 70 -29.11 -8.91 2.83
N SER A 71 -28.08 -9.63 3.26
CA SER A 71 -27.58 -9.50 4.63
C SER A 71 -26.11 -9.90 4.75
N TRP A 72 -25.45 -9.33 5.76
CA TRP A 72 -24.11 -9.74 6.15
C TRP A 72 -24.02 -11.23 6.50
N ARG A 73 -25.08 -11.81 7.08
CA ARG A 73 -25.13 -13.23 7.47
C ARG A 73 -25.19 -14.16 6.27
N ASN A 74 -25.82 -13.73 5.18
CA ASN A 74 -25.93 -14.49 3.95
C ASN A 74 -24.71 -14.30 3.04
N GLY A 75 -23.70 -13.55 3.48
CA GLY A 75 -22.55 -13.22 2.64
C GLY A 75 -22.93 -12.33 1.46
N SER A 76 -23.94 -11.47 1.58
CA SER A 76 -24.32 -10.56 0.51
C SER A 76 -23.29 -9.46 0.25
N VAL A 77 -22.29 -9.29 1.12
CA VAL A 77 -21.12 -8.44 0.89
C VAL A 77 -19.88 -9.32 0.95
N GLN A 78 -19.12 -9.40 -0.14
CA GLN A 78 -17.95 -10.28 -0.24
C GLN A 78 -16.75 -9.52 -0.78
N LEU A 79 -15.60 -9.72 -0.13
CA LEU A 79 -14.32 -9.33 -0.69
C LEU A 79 -13.85 -10.48 -1.59
N LYS A 80 -13.75 -10.25 -2.89
CA LYS A 80 -13.34 -11.30 -3.84
C LYS A 80 -11.82 -11.29 -3.95
N VAL A 81 -11.24 -10.22 -4.50
CA VAL A 81 -9.79 -10.08 -4.63
C VAL A 81 -9.28 -8.90 -3.82
N ILE A 82 -8.18 -9.12 -3.08
CA ILE A 82 -7.36 -8.03 -2.54
C ILE A 82 -6.00 -8.08 -3.23
N GLY A 83 -5.76 -7.14 -4.16
CA GLY A 83 -4.52 -7.01 -4.90
C GLY A 83 -3.63 -5.93 -4.29
N LEU A 84 -2.50 -6.35 -3.72
CA LEU A 84 -1.56 -5.49 -3.03
C LEU A 84 -0.26 -5.40 -3.83
N PHE A 85 0.23 -4.19 -4.02
CA PHE A 85 1.51 -3.94 -4.69
C PHE A 85 2.41 -3.20 -3.71
N ASP A 86 3.53 -3.84 -3.36
CA ASP A 86 4.59 -3.36 -2.49
C ASP A 86 4.10 -2.51 -1.30
N THR A 87 3.40 -3.15 -0.36
CA THR A 87 2.74 -2.46 0.75
C THR A 87 3.76 -1.83 1.69
N VAL A 88 3.84 -0.49 1.65
CA VAL A 88 4.61 0.31 2.60
C VAL A 88 3.65 0.89 3.62
N ALA A 89 3.64 0.33 4.82
CA ALA A 89 2.99 0.98 5.94
C ALA A 89 3.84 2.19 6.34
N ALA A 90 3.22 3.36 6.39
CA ALA A 90 3.85 4.58 6.91
C ALA A 90 4.03 4.52 8.45
N ILE A 91 4.39 3.36 9.00
CA ILE A 91 4.54 3.12 10.44
C ILE A 91 5.86 3.70 10.99
N GLY A 92 6.78 4.23 10.18
CA GLY A 92 8.00 4.83 10.77
C GLY A 92 8.95 5.63 9.91
N SER A 93 8.52 6.53 9.00
CA SER A 93 9.52 7.35 8.29
C SER A 93 9.16 8.74 7.77
N PHE A 94 7.88 9.12 7.62
CA PHE A 94 7.58 10.49 7.13
C PHE A 94 7.19 11.48 8.23
N ARG A 95 6.84 11.01 9.43
CA ARG A 95 6.69 11.87 10.62
C ARG A 95 7.91 11.87 11.53
N ASP A 96 8.69 10.79 11.52
CA ASP A 96 9.93 10.67 12.29
C ASP A 96 11.12 11.24 11.50
N MET A 97 11.06 12.55 11.22
CA MET A 97 12.22 13.38 10.89
C MET A 97 13.16 13.51 12.11
N GLY A 98 13.63 12.38 12.66
CA GLY A 98 14.71 12.36 13.65
C GLY A 98 14.33 12.58 15.12
N ASN A 99 13.17 12.12 15.61
CA ASN A 99 12.92 12.08 17.06
C ASN A 99 12.09 10.85 17.47
N THR A 100 12.77 9.76 17.84
CA THR A 100 12.16 8.51 18.30
C THR A 100 11.71 8.56 19.77
N ARG A 101 10.88 9.56 20.11
CA ARG A 101 10.14 9.62 21.36
C ARG A 101 8.90 10.47 21.13
N ASP A 102 7.82 9.87 20.62
CA ASP A 102 6.50 10.15 21.17
C ASP A 102 5.42 9.17 20.67
N ALA A 103 4.79 8.56 21.66
CA ALA A 103 3.81 7.50 21.55
C ALA A 103 2.41 8.06 21.20
N SER A 104 2.19 8.36 19.93
CA SER A 104 0.83 8.60 19.39
C SER A 104 0.68 8.03 17.97
N ASN A 105 1.20 6.82 17.77
CA ASN A 105 0.96 6.07 16.54
C ASN A 105 -0.44 5.46 16.63
N ARG A 106 -1.41 6.14 15.99
CA ARG A 106 -2.71 5.58 15.60
C ARG A 106 -2.43 4.38 14.68
N ARG A 107 -2.17 3.21 15.28
CA ARG A 107 -1.80 1.96 14.59
C ARG A 107 -2.91 1.61 13.60
N VAL A 108 -2.66 1.90 12.32
CA VAL A 108 -3.54 1.45 11.24
C VAL A 108 -3.48 -0.08 11.24
N ASN A 109 -4.62 -0.75 11.42
CA ASN A 109 -4.66 -2.21 11.35
C ASN A 109 -4.48 -2.65 9.90
N LEU A 110 -3.33 -3.27 9.61
CA LEU A 110 -2.97 -3.78 8.28
C LEU A 110 -2.99 -5.31 8.20
N TYR A 111 -3.37 -5.97 9.29
CA TYR A 111 -3.55 -7.41 9.31
C TYR A 111 -4.79 -7.80 8.50
N LEU A 112 -4.67 -8.82 7.65
CA LEU A 112 -5.78 -9.39 6.89
C LEU A 112 -6.05 -10.80 7.42
N PRO A 113 -7.15 -11.03 8.17
CA PRO A 113 -7.43 -12.34 8.74
C PRO A 113 -7.69 -13.38 7.62
N PRO A 114 -7.31 -14.65 7.83
CA PRO A 114 -7.66 -15.73 6.90
C PRO A 114 -9.15 -15.77 6.60
N GLY A 115 -9.49 -15.99 5.33
CA GLY A 115 -10.88 -16.02 4.87
C GLY A 115 -11.55 -14.65 4.77
N CYS A 116 -10.83 -13.54 4.97
CA CYS A 116 -11.39 -12.20 4.78
C CYS A 116 -11.80 -11.92 3.33
N ALA A 117 -11.14 -12.56 2.37
CA ALA A 117 -11.41 -12.44 0.94
C ALA A 117 -11.29 -13.80 0.26
N GLN A 118 -11.84 -13.96 -0.94
CA GLN A 118 -11.66 -15.19 -1.71
C GLN A 118 -10.20 -15.38 -2.14
N GLN A 119 -9.50 -14.28 -2.45
CA GLN A 119 -8.08 -14.29 -2.79
C GLN A 119 -7.39 -13.00 -2.34
N VAL A 120 -6.24 -13.15 -1.69
CA VAL A 120 -5.30 -12.05 -1.46
C VAL A 120 -4.04 -12.34 -2.27
N LEU A 121 -3.59 -11.37 -3.06
CA LEU A 121 -2.36 -11.42 -3.84
C LEU A 121 -1.51 -10.22 -3.41
N HIS A 122 -0.25 -10.46 -3.07
CA HIS A 122 0.70 -9.39 -2.79
C HIS A 122 1.93 -9.52 -3.68
N LEU A 123 2.10 -8.58 -4.60
CA LEU A 123 3.34 -8.42 -5.37
C LEU A 123 4.33 -7.60 -4.56
N VAL A 124 5.47 -8.19 -4.25
CA VAL A 124 6.53 -7.63 -3.41
C VAL A 124 7.75 -7.36 -4.25
N VAL A 125 8.43 -6.26 -3.96
CA VAL A 125 9.63 -5.84 -4.66
C VAL A 125 10.86 -6.46 -3.98
N ARG A 126 11.74 -7.09 -4.76
CA ARG A 126 12.96 -7.73 -4.24
C ARG A 126 14.08 -6.72 -3.96
N ASP A 127 14.28 -5.76 -4.85
CA ASP A 127 15.49 -4.93 -4.89
C ASP A 127 15.28 -3.55 -4.23
N GLU A 128 14.19 -3.38 -3.47
CA GLU A 128 13.92 -2.18 -2.68
C GLU A 128 14.81 -2.15 -1.42
N SER A 129 15.87 -1.34 -1.48
CA SER A 129 16.88 -1.23 -0.42
C SER A 129 16.75 0.01 0.47
N ARG A 130 15.72 0.85 0.25
CA ARG A 130 15.53 2.06 1.06
C ARG A 130 14.94 1.70 2.42
N ARG A 131 15.61 2.16 3.49
CA ARG A 131 15.22 1.94 4.89
C ARG A 131 13.79 2.42 5.24
N ASN A 132 13.28 3.41 4.51
CA ASN A 132 11.97 4.02 4.77
C ASN A 132 10.80 3.22 4.16
N PHE A 133 11.10 2.13 3.45
CA PHE A 133 10.13 1.31 2.71
C PHE A 133 10.03 -0.08 3.37
N ALA A 134 9.66 -0.10 4.65
CA ALA A 134 9.45 -1.36 5.36
C ALA A 134 8.22 -2.09 4.80
N LEU A 135 8.47 -3.20 4.12
CA LEU A 135 7.46 -4.08 3.57
C LEU A 135 6.56 -4.65 4.68
N ASN A 136 5.26 -4.73 4.41
CA ASN A 136 4.31 -5.44 5.25
C ASN A 136 3.90 -6.72 4.54
N SER A 137 4.52 -7.84 4.86
CA SER A 137 4.20 -9.13 4.26
C SER A 137 2.76 -9.56 4.61
N VAL A 138 2.15 -10.38 3.76
CA VAL A 138 0.88 -11.08 4.02
C VAL A 138 1.10 -12.53 4.46
N LEU A 139 2.35 -13.01 4.47
CA LEU A 139 2.72 -14.31 5.00
C LEU A 139 2.67 -14.29 6.54
N PRO A 140 2.33 -15.42 7.20
CA PRO A 140 1.97 -16.71 6.62
C PRO A 140 0.47 -16.85 6.26
N GLU A 141 -0.37 -15.88 6.64
CA GLU A 141 -1.83 -15.98 6.54
C GLU A 141 -2.34 -16.14 5.09
N TRP A 142 -1.65 -15.54 4.12
CA TRP A 142 -1.99 -15.63 2.71
C TRP A 142 -0.79 -16.13 1.90
N PRO A 143 -0.93 -17.26 1.17
CA PRO A 143 0.22 -17.90 0.53
C PRO A 143 0.69 -17.22 -0.77
N LYS A 144 -0.13 -16.33 -1.36
CA LYS A 144 0.16 -15.70 -2.66
C LYS A 144 0.92 -14.38 -2.48
N GLU A 145 2.12 -14.45 -1.93
CA GLU A 145 3.09 -13.36 -1.94
C GLU A 145 4.15 -13.65 -3.01
N ILE A 146 4.20 -12.84 -4.06
CA ILE A 146 5.09 -13.03 -5.20
C ILE A 146 6.17 -11.96 -5.18
N VAL A 147 7.41 -12.38 -5.00
CA VAL A 147 8.58 -11.50 -5.05
C VAL A 147 9.00 -11.30 -6.51
N LEU A 148 9.07 -10.05 -6.96
CA LEU A 148 9.43 -9.65 -8.32
C LEU A 148 10.71 -8.80 -8.31
N PRO A 149 11.57 -8.91 -9.35
CA PRO A 149 12.74 -8.06 -9.52
C PRO A 149 12.34 -6.60 -9.77
N GLY A 150 13.20 -5.66 -9.37
CA GLY A 150 12.97 -4.21 -9.54
C GLY A 150 12.93 -3.45 -8.20
N ALA A 151 12.64 -2.15 -8.29
CA ALA A 151 12.42 -1.21 -7.18
C ALA A 151 10.93 -0.89 -6.98
N HIS A 152 10.58 -0.15 -5.92
CA HIS A 152 9.19 0.10 -5.50
C HIS A 152 8.22 0.49 -6.64
N SER A 153 8.66 1.41 -7.49
CA SER A 153 7.86 1.97 -8.58
C SER A 153 7.95 1.17 -9.89
N ASP A 154 8.82 0.16 -9.98
CA ASP A 154 8.85 -0.76 -11.13
C ASP A 154 7.62 -1.69 -11.10
N ILE A 155 7.16 -2.05 -9.91
CA ILE A 155 5.97 -2.91 -9.72
C ILE A 155 4.68 -2.09 -9.60
N GLY A 156 4.73 -0.98 -8.85
CA GLY A 156 3.56 -0.13 -8.68
C GLY A 156 3.25 0.82 -9.83
N GLY A 157 4.19 0.97 -10.75
CA GLY A 157 4.17 2.04 -11.75
C GLY A 157 4.53 3.40 -11.15
N GLY A 158 4.82 4.34 -12.03
CA GLY A 158 5.15 5.73 -11.68
C GLY A 158 6.43 6.24 -12.31
N TYR A 159 7.28 5.36 -12.83
CA TYR A 159 8.38 5.78 -13.70
C TYR A 159 7.88 6.07 -15.13
N PRO A 160 8.44 7.09 -15.79
CA PRO A 160 8.22 7.28 -17.22
C PRO A 160 8.81 6.09 -18.00
N PRO A 161 8.38 5.87 -19.27
CA PRO A 161 8.87 4.75 -20.08
C PRO A 161 10.41 4.71 -20.21
N GLN A 162 11.06 5.87 -20.15
CA GLN A 162 12.51 6.02 -20.10
C GLN A 162 12.88 7.07 -19.06
N MET A 163 13.85 6.74 -18.21
CA MET A 163 14.38 7.63 -17.18
C MET A 163 15.90 7.46 -17.12
N GLU A 164 16.63 8.58 -17.05
CA GLU A 164 18.06 8.56 -16.76
C GLU A 164 18.27 8.78 -15.26
N GLU A 165 19.03 7.90 -14.61
CA GLU A 165 19.27 7.95 -13.17
C GLU A 165 20.67 8.49 -12.86
N SER A 166 20.73 9.68 -12.26
CA SER A 166 21.96 10.25 -11.69
C SER A 166 21.85 10.26 -10.17
N VAL A 167 22.23 9.16 -9.53
CA VAL A 167 22.08 8.96 -8.07
C VAL A 167 23.41 8.82 -7.35
N LEU A 168 23.49 9.38 -6.15
CA LEU A 168 24.62 9.16 -5.24
C LEU A 168 24.43 7.84 -4.51
N LEU A 169 25.25 6.84 -4.84
CA LEU A 169 25.20 5.51 -4.21
C LEU A 169 25.66 5.53 -2.75
N THR A 170 26.46 6.52 -2.37
CA THR A 170 27.03 6.69 -1.03
C THR A 170 26.87 8.13 -0.57
N ARG A 171 26.82 8.34 0.76
CA ARG A 171 26.84 9.70 1.32
C ARG A 171 28.11 10.43 0.87
N PRO A 172 28.00 11.66 0.34
CA PRO A 172 29.17 12.49 0.04
C PRO A 172 30.06 12.64 1.27
N GLN A 173 31.36 12.50 1.07
CA GLN A 173 32.37 12.73 2.09
C GLN A 173 33.28 13.85 1.64
N SER A 174 33.65 14.74 2.56
CA SER A 174 34.66 15.77 2.34
C SER A 174 35.88 15.50 3.21
N SER A 175 37.05 15.85 2.70
CA SER A 175 38.30 15.82 3.46
C SER A 175 39.13 17.04 3.11
N LEU A 176 39.74 17.65 4.12
CA LEU A 176 40.70 18.74 3.91
C LEU A 176 42.01 18.16 3.39
N VAL A 177 42.49 18.70 2.27
CA VAL A 177 43.76 18.33 1.63
C VAL A 177 44.50 19.61 1.25
N ASN A 178 45.82 19.51 1.02
CA ASN A 178 46.58 20.62 0.49
C ASN A 178 46.11 20.93 -0.95
N ARG A 179 46.15 22.19 -1.37
CA ARG A 179 45.72 22.63 -2.70
C ARG A 179 46.49 21.93 -3.83
N ASP A 180 47.75 21.58 -3.57
CA ASP A 180 48.63 20.93 -4.56
C ASP A 180 48.49 19.40 -4.56
N SER A 181 47.70 18.83 -3.63
CA SER A 181 47.45 17.39 -3.59
C SER A 181 46.49 16.96 -4.71
N PRO A 182 46.80 15.88 -5.45
CA PRO A 182 45.86 15.28 -6.41
C PRO A 182 44.56 14.85 -5.73
N CYS A 183 43.43 15.01 -6.41
CA CYS A 183 42.11 14.64 -5.89
C CYS A 183 42.03 13.15 -5.52
N GLU A 184 42.72 12.29 -6.27
CA GLU A 184 42.72 10.85 -6.07
C GLU A 184 43.49 10.42 -4.82
N ALA A 185 44.40 11.27 -4.34
CA ALA A 185 45.13 11.05 -3.10
C ALA A 185 44.28 11.34 -1.86
N ALA A 186 43.18 12.09 -2.02
CA ALA A 186 42.32 12.50 -0.91
C ALA A 186 41.69 11.27 -0.20
N PRO A 187 41.62 11.28 1.15
CA PRO A 187 40.98 10.21 1.90
C PRO A 187 39.52 9.97 1.50
N CYS A 188 38.76 11.03 1.21
CA CYS A 188 37.37 10.90 0.77
C CYS A 188 37.26 10.16 -0.57
N TRP A 189 38.20 10.39 -1.50
CA TRP A 189 38.24 9.71 -2.79
C TRP A 189 38.52 8.22 -2.64
N LYS A 190 39.54 7.86 -1.86
CA LYS A 190 39.90 6.46 -1.58
C LYS A 190 38.76 5.71 -0.91
N ASN A 191 38.08 6.34 0.05
CA ASN A 191 36.92 5.76 0.72
C ASN A 191 35.76 5.56 -0.24
N ALA A 192 35.43 6.55 -1.09
CA ALA A 192 34.39 6.43 -2.10
C ALA A 192 34.71 5.29 -3.09
N GLN A 193 35.96 5.18 -3.55
CA GLN A 193 36.39 4.12 -4.45
C GLN A 193 36.35 2.72 -3.79
N ALA A 194 36.71 2.63 -2.51
CA ALA A 194 36.61 1.38 -1.75
C ALA A 194 35.14 0.94 -1.55
N LEU A 195 34.23 1.88 -1.30
CA LEU A 195 32.79 1.60 -1.21
C LEU A 195 32.20 1.15 -2.54
N LEU A 196 32.65 1.75 -3.66
CA LEU A 196 32.23 1.35 -5.00
C LEU A 196 32.65 -0.09 -5.33
N ARG A 197 33.86 -0.51 -4.93
CA ARG A 197 34.39 -1.87 -5.18
C ARG A 197 33.77 -2.97 -4.31
N ARG A 198 33.09 -2.61 -3.21
CA ARG A 198 32.50 -3.56 -2.25
C ARG A 198 31.04 -3.91 -2.55
N ARG A 199 30.42 -3.22 -3.50
CA ARG A 199 29.11 -3.57 -4.05
C ARG A 199 29.27 -4.51 -5.22
#